data_AF-A0A4D6C909-F1
#
_entry.id   AF-A0A4D6C909-F1
#
_cell.length_a   1.000
_cell.length_b   1.000
_cell.length_c   1.000
_cell.angle_alpha   90.00
_cell.angle_beta   90.00
_cell.angle_gamma   90.00
#
_symmetry.space_group_name_H-M   'P 1'
#
loop_
_entity.id
_entity.type
_entity.pdbx_description
1 polymer ?
#
loop_
_entity_poly.entity_id
_entity_poly.type
_entity_poly.pdbx_seq_one_letter_code
_entity_poly.pdbx_strand_id
1 'polypeptide(L)'
;AINVAIPSLMLRRLKKGNLPLKSLLANGEDKERFARRCKTDAIVLYDEYSSEWNENVDGGSVLGLLLRRLKDEGYKAFYLEGGFNKFQAEFPAHCETNLDSSCSSSSPSAPVLGLGGLRISSDSSDIESDIDRDPHSATDSDGSPLSNTQPSFPVEILPNLYLGCAKDSTNLDILDKYGIKYILNVTPNLPNLFENAGEFKYK
;
A
#
# COMPACT_ATOMS: atom_id res chain seq x y z
N ALA A 1 6.15 0.21 14.43
CA ALA A 1 7.41 0.13 13.65
C ALA A 1 7.85 1.52 13.20
N ILE A 2 9.05 1.71 12.62
CA ILE A 2 9.47 3.01 12.05
C ILE A 2 9.46 2.90 10.53
N ASN A 3 8.65 3.74 9.87
CA ASN A 3 8.60 3.77 8.41
C ASN A 3 9.74 4.63 7.85
N VAL A 4 10.42 4.13 6.82
CA VAL A 4 11.57 4.79 6.18
C VAL A 4 11.31 4.90 4.69
N ALA A 5 11.07 6.12 4.23
CA ALA A 5 11.00 6.44 2.80
C ALA A 5 12.39 6.86 2.31
N ILE A 6 12.86 6.25 1.22
CA ILE A 6 14.18 6.57 0.63
C ILE A 6 14.00 7.10 -0.78
N PRO A 7 13.82 8.43 -0.95
CA PRO A 7 13.82 9.06 -2.26
C PRO A 7 15.08 8.72 -3.06
N SER A 8 14.97 8.72 -4.39
CA SER A 8 16.07 8.37 -5.31
C SER A 8 17.36 9.17 -5.06
N LEU A 9 17.24 10.45 -4.71
CA LEU A 9 18.38 11.31 -4.36
C LEU A 9 19.08 10.83 -3.08
N MET A 10 18.32 10.40 -2.07
CA MET A 10 18.86 9.84 -0.83
C MET A 10 19.47 8.47 -1.06
N LEU A 11 18.84 7.62 -1.88
CA LEU A 11 19.40 6.32 -2.27
C LEU A 11 20.77 6.49 -2.94
N ARG A 12 20.92 7.49 -3.82
CA ARG A 12 22.21 7.81 -4.45
C ARG A 12 23.27 8.22 -3.43
N ARG A 13 22.90 8.98 -2.39
CA ARG A 13 23.82 9.38 -1.31
C ARG A 13 24.14 8.22 -0.37
N LEU A 14 23.19 7.32 -0.12
CA LEU A 14 23.36 6.12 0.68
C LEU A 14 24.35 5.14 0.02
N LYS A 15 24.21 4.94 -1.30
CA LYS A 15 25.16 4.16 -2.12
C LYS A 15 26.58 4.74 -2.03
N LYS A 16 26.71 6.06 -2.10
CA LYS A 16 28.00 6.77 -1.94
C LYS A 16 28.54 6.80 -0.50
N GLY A 17 27.68 6.60 0.50
CA GLY A 17 28.05 6.59 1.92
C GLY A 17 28.13 7.93 2.62
N ASN A 18 27.64 8.98 1.98
CA ASN A 18 27.65 10.32 2.54
C ASN A 18 26.27 10.70 3.09
N LEU A 19 25.52 9.71 3.59
CA LEU A 19 24.19 9.89 4.15
C LEU A 19 24.16 9.30 5.57
N PRO A 20 24.04 10.12 6.62
CA PRO A 20 23.91 9.61 7.98
C PRO A 20 22.57 8.89 8.16
N LEU A 21 22.54 7.74 8.80
CA LEU A 21 21.32 6.92 8.93
C LEU A 21 20.17 7.65 9.65
N LYS A 22 20.48 8.56 10.59
CA LYS A 22 19.49 9.43 11.25
C LYS A 22 18.71 10.34 10.28
N SER A 23 19.26 10.60 9.09
CA SER A 23 18.59 11.42 8.06
C SER A 23 17.54 10.67 7.27
N LEU A 24 17.51 9.33 7.35
CA LEU A 24 16.49 8.49 6.74
C LEU A 24 15.15 8.57 7.47
N LEU A 25 15.18 8.98 8.73
CA LEU A 25 14.00 9.15 9.56
C LEU A 25 13.42 10.54 9.27
N ALA A 26 12.15 10.62 8.90
CA ALA A 26 11.49 11.91 8.62
C ALA A 26 11.04 12.58 9.93
N ASN A 27 10.38 11.80 10.80
CA ASN A 27 9.79 12.27 12.05
C ASN A 27 10.85 12.54 13.13
N GLY A 28 10.67 13.62 13.91
CA GLY A 28 11.52 13.99 15.04
C GLY A 28 11.46 12.96 16.18
N GLU A 29 10.29 12.41 16.46
CA GLU A 29 10.11 11.41 17.52
C GLU A 29 10.83 10.10 17.17
N ASP A 30 10.71 9.64 15.92
CA ASP A 30 11.41 8.45 15.45
C ASP A 30 12.92 8.64 15.45
N LYS A 31 13.42 9.84 15.11
CA LYS A 31 14.84 10.19 15.22
C LYS A 31 15.34 10.05 16.65
N GLU A 32 14.58 10.55 17.62
CA GLU A 32 14.96 10.48 19.02
C GLU A 32 14.88 9.04 19.55
N ARG A 33 13.83 8.30 19.19
CA ARG A 33 13.67 6.88 19.54
C ARG A 33 14.83 6.04 19.00
N PHE A 34 15.20 6.25 17.74
CA PHE A 34 16.35 5.61 17.12
C PHE A 34 17.65 6.02 17.82
N ALA A 35 17.88 7.31 18.07
CA ALA A 35 19.10 7.80 18.71
C ALA A 35 19.31 7.24 20.12
N ARG A 36 18.21 6.99 20.88
CA ARG A 36 18.27 6.40 22.22
C ARG A 36 18.60 4.91 22.22
N ARG A 37 18.11 4.15 21.23
CA ARG A 37 18.13 2.68 21.26
C ARG A 37 19.08 2.02 20.26
N CYS A 38 19.57 2.75 19.26
CA CYS A 38 20.31 2.15 18.14
C CYS A 38 21.58 1.41 18.56
N LYS A 39 22.25 1.82 19.66
CA LYS A 39 23.49 1.19 20.14
C LYS A 39 23.29 -0.02 21.05
N THR A 40 22.14 -0.12 21.70
CA THR A 40 21.86 -1.17 22.69
C THR A 40 21.01 -2.29 22.12
N ASP A 41 20.11 -1.95 21.21
CA ASP A 41 19.04 -2.84 20.78
C ASP A 41 19.32 -3.41 19.38
N ALA A 42 18.68 -4.55 19.11
CA ALA A 42 18.69 -5.10 17.76
C ALA A 42 17.79 -4.26 16.83
N ILE A 43 18.32 -3.92 15.67
CA ILE A 43 17.58 -3.23 14.61
C ILE A 43 17.15 -4.29 13.60
N VAL A 44 15.84 -4.42 13.39
CA VAL A 44 15.27 -5.34 12.39
C VAL A 44 14.73 -4.52 11.23
N LEU A 45 15.23 -4.81 10.04
CA LEU A 45 14.73 -4.25 8.79
C LEU A 45 13.75 -5.22 8.13
N TYR A 46 12.70 -4.71 7.51
CA TYR A 46 11.78 -5.54 6.74
C TYR A 46 11.18 -4.70 5.61
N ASP A 47 10.78 -5.37 4.55
CA ASP A 47 9.92 -4.84 3.49
C ASP A 47 8.67 -5.73 3.38
N GLU A 48 7.98 -5.75 2.24
CA GLU A 48 6.76 -6.54 2.09
C GLU A 48 7.02 -8.05 1.93
N TYR A 49 8.05 -8.46 1.17
CA TYR A 49 8.20 -9.86 0.73
C TYR A 49 9.64 -10.36 0.52
N SER A 50 10.69 -9.58 0.86
CA SER A 50 12.08 -10.02 0.63
C SER A 50 12.40 -11.27 1.43
N SER A 51 12.69 -12.36 0.70
CA SER A 51 12.93 -13.69 1.27
C SER A 51 14.37 -14.16 1.16
N GLU A 52 15.18 -13.57 0.27
CA GLU A 52 16.55 -14.01 0.06
C GLU A 52 17.52 -12.84 0.10
N TRP A 53 18.46 -12.90 1.06
CA TRP A 53 19.65 -12.06 1.09
C TRP A 53 20.88 -12.93 0.84
N ASN A 54 21.59 -12.62 -0.24
CA ASN A 54 22.91 -13.17 -0.48
C ASN A 54 23.94 -12.06 -0.25
N GLU A 55 24.80 -12.20 0.77
CA GLU A 55 25.89 -11.25 1.03
C GLU A 55 26.82 -11.06 -0.18
N ASN A 56 26.84 -12.04 -1.10
CA ASN A 56 27.67 -12.06 -2.30
C ASN A 56 26.97 -11.46 -3.54
N VAL A 57 25.67 -11.16 -3.50
CA VAL A 57 24.99 -10.51 -4.62
C VAL A 57 25.10 -9.00 -4.40
N ASP A 58 25.72 -8.34 -5.37
CA ASP A 58 26.00 -6.91 -5.37
C ASP A 58 24.75 -6.09 -5.04
N GLY A 59 24.58 -5.71 -3.77
CA GLY A 59 24.11 -4.42 -3.26
C GLY A 59 22.87 -3.76 -3.89
N GLY A 60 22.05 -4.49 -4.65
CA GLY A 60 21.03 -3.92 -5.51
C GLY A 60 19.80 -3.48 -4.74
N SER A 61 19.42 -4.24 -3.71
CA SER A 61 18.24 -3.95 -2.90
C SER A 61 18.50 -2.84 -1.89
N VAL A 62 17.50 -1.98 -1.70
CA VAL A 62 17.52 -0.91 -0.70
C VAL A 62 17.69 -1.49 0.71
N LEU A 63 17.03 -2.61 0.99
CA LEU A 63 17.13 -3.35 2.25
C LEU A 63 18.57 -3.78 2.54
N GLY A 64 19.26 -4.31 1.53
CA GLY A 64 20.66 -4.72 1.63
C GLY A 64 21.63 -3.58 1.88
N LEU A 65 21.42 -2.46 1.18
CA LEU A 65 22.22 -1.24 1.39
C LEU A 65 22.07 -0.71 2.82
N LEU A 66 20.85 -0.69 3.35
CA LEU A 66 20.59 -0.28 4.73
C LEU A 66 21.22 -1.23 5.73
N LEU A 67 21.07 -2.54 5.54
CA LEU A 67 21.62 -3.56 6.42
C LEU A 67 23.14 -3.45 6.51
N ARG A 68 23.81 -3.34 5.34
CA ARG A 68 25.27 -3.14 5.27
C ARG A 68 25.68 -1.86 5.97
N ARG A 69 25.01 -0.75 5.69
CA ARG A 69 25.30 0.55 6.34
C ARG A 69 25.14 0.52 7.85
N LEU A 70 24.10 -0.15 8.35
CA LEU A 70 23.90 -0.29 9.79
C LEU A 70 25.02 -1.13 10.43
N LYS A 71 25.43 -2.22 9.79
CA LYS A 71 26.55 -3.05 10.25
C LYS A 71 27.88 -2.29 10.19
N ASP A 72 28.13 -1.52 9.13
CA ASP A 72 29.34 -0.69 8.97
C ASP A 72 29.46 0.39 10.06
N GLU A 73 28.33 0.96 10.51
CA GLU A 73 28.27 1.89 11.64
C GLU A 73 28.33 1.18 13.02
N GLY A 74 28.43 -0.15 13.05
CA GLY A 74 28.58 -0.95 14.27
C GLY A 74 27.27 -1.31 14.98
N TYR A 75 26.12 -1.17 14.33
CA TYR A 75 24.84 -1.55 14.92
C TYR A 75 24.55 -3.04 14.77
N LYS A 76 23.83 -3.59 15.75
CA LYS A 76 23.31 -4.97 15.70
C LYS A 76 22.08 -5.04 14.79
N ALA A 77 22.29 -5.22 13.49
CA ALA A 77 21.23 -5.18 12.49
C ALA A 77 20.93 -6.55 11.85
N PHE A 78 19.64 -6.84 11.66
CA PHE A 78 19.09 -8.03 11.02
C PHE A 78 18.00 -7.63 10.02
N TYR A 79 17.52 -8.60 9.25
CA TYR A 79 16.34 -8.44 8.42
C TYR A 79 15.33 -9.55 8.69
N LEU A 80 14.07 -9.30 8.32
CA LEU A 80 12.98 -10.25 8.43
C LEU A 80 12.82 -11.02 7.12
N GLU A 81 13.16 -12.30 7.14
CA GLU A 81 13.01 -13.19 5.99
C GLU A 81 11.53 -13.39 5.65
N GLY A 82 11.17 -13.18 4.38
CA GLY A 82 9.79 -13.25 3.89
C GLY A 82 9.01 -11.94 4.07
N GLY A 83 9.65 -10.90 4.62
CA GLY A 83 9.07 -9.59 4.81
C GLY A 83 7.85 -9.58 5.74
N PHE A 84 7.09 -8.49 5.67
CA PHE A 84 5.90 -8.27 6.47
C PHE A 84 4.80 -9.28 6.15
N ASN A 85 4.66 -9.71 4.89
CA ASN A 85 3.59 -10.64 4.50
C ASN A 85 3.70 -11.98 5.23
N LYS A 86 4.91 -12.56 5.29
CA LYS A 86 5.16 -13.80 6.03
C LYS A 86 4.94 -13.59 7.53
N PHE A 87 5.46 -12.49 8.08
CA PHE A 87 5.31 -12.18 9.50
C PHE A 87 3.86 -11.98 9.91
N GLN A 88 3.06 -11.27 9.12
CA GLN A 88 1.65 -11.04 9.39
C GLN A 88 0.84 -12.34 9.32
N ALA A 89 1.17 -13.23 8.37
CA ALA A 89 0.51 -14.52 8.25
C ALA A 89 0.79 -15.43 9.47
N GLU A 90 2.01 -15.40 9.99
CA GLU A 90 2.43 -16.24 11.13
C GLU A 90 2.11 -15.61 12.50
N PHE A 91 2.16 -14.28 12.61
CA PHE A 91 2.05 -13.53 13.88
C PHE A 91 1.10 -12.32 13.79
N PRO A 92 -0.17 -12.50 13.41
CA PRO A 92 -1.10 -11.39 13.18
C PRO A 92 -1.35 -10.52 14.43
N ALA A 93 -1.28 -11.10 15.63
CA ALA A 93 -1.45 -10.38 16.89
C ALA A 93 -0.34 -9.36 17.20
N HIS A 94 0.79 -9.40 16.48
CA HIS A 94 1.91 -8.48 16.64
C HIS A 94 1.92 -7.36 15.58
N CYS A 95 0.88 -7.28 14.75
CA CYS A 95 0.73 -6.28 13.72
C CYS A 95 -0.26 -5.19 14.17
N GLU A 96 0.17 -3.93 14.10
CA GLU A 96 -0.73 -2.78 14.28
C GLU A 96 -1.52 -2.59 12.97
N THR A 97 -2.84 -2.68 13.04
CA THR A 97 -3.73 -2.15 12.00
C THR A 97 -4.22 -0.80 12.49
N ASN A 98 -4.28 0.23 11.63
CA ASN A 98 -4.69 1.60 12.00
C ASN A 98 -6.19 1.71 12.43
N LEU A 99 -6.80 0.63 12.92
CA LEU A 99 -8.21 0.60 13.35
C LEU A 99 -8.41 1.01 14.82
N ASP A 100 -7.38 1.07 15.65
CA ASP A 100 -7.57 1.38 17.07
C ASP A 100 -7.46 2.87 17.37
N SER A 101 -8.55 3.58 17.10
CA SER A 101 -8.93 4.76 17.85
C SER A 101 -10.42 4.71 18.16
N SER A 102 -10.71 4.21 19.37
CA SER A 102 -11.98 4.31 20.12
C SER A 102 -13.05 3.26 19.81
N CYS A 103 -13.09 2.17 20.59
CA CYS A 103 -14.23 1.87 21.47
C CYS A 103 -14.05 0.53 22.21
N SER A 104 -14.21 0.58 23.52
CA SER A 104 -14.51 -0.55 24.37
C SER A 104 -15.91 -1.08 24.07
N SER A 105 -16.03 -2.16 23.30
CA SER A 105 -17.13 -3.13 23.48
C SER A 105 -16.86 -4.43 22.73
N SER A 106 -17.17 -5.52 23.42
CA SER A 106 -17.12 -6.91 22.97
C SER A 106 -17.93 -7.13 21.68
N SER A 107 -17.25 -7.42 20.57
CA SER A 107 -17.73 -8.18 19.41
C SER A 107 -16.52 -8.57 18.55
N PRO A 108 -16.47 -9.77 17.94
CA PRO A 108 -15.43 -10.08 16.97
C PRO A 108 -15.73 -9.29 15.70
N SER A 109 -15.05 -8.15 15.52
CA SER A 109 -15.09 -7.41 14.27
C SER A 109 -14.54 -8.30 13.17
N ALA A 110 -15.41 -8.70 12.25
CA ALA A 110 -15.05 -9.48 11.08
C ALA A 110 -13.88 -8.80 10.34
N PRO A 111 -12.95 -9.57 9.76
CA PRO A 111 -11.94 -8.99 8.89
C PRO A 111 -12.66 -8.18 7.80
N VAL A 112 -12.14 -7.00 7.49
CA VAL A 112 -12.60 -6.24 6.31
C VAL A 112 -12.22 -7.07 5.08
N LEU A 113 -13.13 -7.97 4.70
CA LEU A 113 -13.10 -8.73 3.47
C LEU A 113 -13.23 -7.72 2.34
N GLY A 114 -12.11 -7.27 1.74
CA GLY A 114 -12.22 -6.45 0.53
C GLY A 114 -11.00 -5.67 0.06
N LEU A 115 -10.06 -5.29 0.94
CA LEU A 115 -8.92 -4.47 0.48
C LEU A 115 -7.79 -5.26 -0.19
N GLY A 116 -7.67 -6.56 0.09
CA GLY A 116 -6.62 -7.43 -0.51
C GLY A 116 -6.76 -7.64 -2.02
N GLY A 117 -7.89 -7.22 -2.62
CA GLY A 117 -8.17 -7.31 -4.06
C GLY A 117 -8.05 -5.99 -4.83
N LEU A 118 -7.71 -4.87 -4.18
CA LEU A 118 -7.57 -3.58 -4.83
C LEU A 118 -6.28 -3.53 -5.66
N ARG A 119 -6.33 -4.01 -6.90
CA ARG A 119 -5.30 -3.74 -7.92
C ARG A 119 -5.58 -2.36 -8.52
N ILE A 120 -4.66 -1.41 -8.31
CA ILE A 120 -4.65 -0.16 -9.07
C ILE A 120 -4.10 -0.50 -10.47
N SER A 121 -4.98 -0.97 -11.36
CA SER A 121 -4.64 -1.13 -12.76
C SER A 121 -4.61 0.26 -13.39
N SER A 122 -3.42 0.71 -13.79
CA SER A 122 -3.25 1.88 -14.66
C SER A 122 -3.70 1.53 -16.08
N ASP A 123 -5.00 1.38 -16.29
CA ASP A 123 -5.55 1.30 -17.65
C ASP A 123 -5.80 2.72 -18.15
N SER A 124 -4.73 3.33 -18.65
CA SER A 124 -4.83 4.31 -19.72
C SER A 124 -4.93 3.51 -21.03
N SER A 125 -6.13 3.30 -21.54
CA SER A 125 -6.30 2.92 -22.94
C SER A 125 -7.44 3.71 -23.55
N ASP A 126 -7.03 4.49 -24.55
CA ASP A 126 -7.85 5.29 -25.42
C ASP A 126 -8.92 4.44 -26.11
N ILE A 127 -10.11 5.02 -26.20
CA ILE A 127 -11.17 4.52 -27.07
C ILE A 127 -10.78 4.82 -28.52
N GLU A 128 -10.18 3.84 -29.19
CA GLU A 128 -10.40 3.67 -30.63
C GLU A 128 -11.33 2.47 -30.82
N SER A 129 -12.48 2.79 -31.39
CA SER A 129 -13.46 1.87 -31.95
C SER A 129 -12.79 0.92 -32.94
N ASP A 130 -13.09 -0.38 -32.85
CA ASP A 130 -13.38 -1.16 -34.05
C ASP A 130 -14.30 -2.35 -33.75
N ILE A 131 -15.34 -2.41 -34.57
CA ILE A 131 -16.37 -3.44 -34.68
C ILE A 131 -15.87 -4.45 -35.72
N ASP A 132 -15.65 -5.72 -35.35
CA ASP A 132 -16.05 -6.94 -36.12
C ASP A 132 -15.26 -8.22 -35.74
N ARG A 133 -16.04 -9.33 -35.56
CA ARG A 133 -15.70 -10.78 -35.73
C ARG A 133 -14.71 -11.46 -34.77
N ASP A 134 -14.87 -12.72 -34.34
CA ASP A 134 -15.80 -13.84 -34.57
C ASP A 134 -15.68 -14.81 -33.36
N PRO A 135 -16.67 -15.67 -33.05
CA PRO A 135 -16.66 -16.58 -31.91
C PRO A 135 -15.95 -17.91 -32.23
N HIS A 136 -15.59 -18.68 -31.21
CA HIS A 136 -14.99 -20.04 -31.21
C HIS A 136 -13.48 -20.09 -30.93
N SER A 137 -13.14 -20.40 -29.67
CA SER A 137 -12.21 -21.49 -29.35
C SER A 137 -12.39 -21.89 -27.90
N ALA A 138 -12.95 -23.08 -27.71
CA ALA A 138 -12.93 -23.81 -26.45
C ALA A 138 -11.55 -24.47 -26.32
N THR A 139 -10.83 -24.16 -25.25
CA THR A 139 -9.81 -25.05 -24.70
C THR A 139 -9.95 -25.01 -23.18
N ASP A 140 -10.37 -26.13 -22.63
CA ASP A 140 -10.38 -26.43 -21.21
C ASP A 140 -9.02 -26.16 -20.58
N SER A 141 -9.00 -25.40 -19.49
CA SER A 141 -7.97 -25.54 -18.49
C SER A 141 -8.58 -25.29 -17.12
N ASP A 142 -8.69 -26.42 -16.43
CA ASP A 142 -8.92 -26.61 -15.02
C ASP A 142 -8.31 -25.48 -14.18
N GLY A 143 -9.17 -24.69 -13.55
CA GLY A 143 -8.81 -23.50 -12.81
C GLY A 143 -9.86 -23.22 -11.76
N SER A 144 -9.70 -23.90 -10.61
CA SER A 144 -10.16 -23.58 -9.25
C SER A 144 -11.27 -22.53 -9.08
N PRO A 145 -12.30 -22.74 -8.23
CA PRO A 145 -13.28 -21.71 -7.90
C PRO A 145 -12.60 -20.70 -6.95
N LEU A 146 -11.68 -19.90 -7.48
CA LEU A 146 -11.32 -18.64 -6.84
C LEU A 146 -12.55 -17.77 -6.99
N SER A 147 -13.38 -17.81 -5.94
CA SER A 147 -14.44 -16.86 -5.70
C SER A 147 -14.00 -15.50 -6.21
N ASN A 148 -14.61 -15.08 -7.30
CA ASN A 148 -14.51 -13.74 -7.85
C ASN A 148 -15.20 -12.79 -6.85
N THR A 149 -14.63 -12.64 -5.65
CA THR A 149 -14.93 -11.56 -4.73
C THR A 149 -14.22 -10.33 -5.28
N GLN A 150 -14.62 -9.90 -6.47
CA GLN A 150 -14.41 -8.52 -6.85
C GLN A 150 -15.16 -7.70 -5.79
N PRO A 151 -14.48 -6.83 -5.03
CA PRO A 151 -15.16 -5.99 -4.06
C PRO A 151 -16.23 -5.18 -4.81
N SER A 152 -17.45 -5.14 -4.27
CA SER A 152 -18.50 -4.28 -4.83
C SER A 152 -18.05 -2.83 -4.67
N PHE A 153 -17.72 -2.18 -5.78
CA PHE A 153 -17.38 -0.77 -5.77
C PHE A 153 -18.64 0.10 -5.60
N PRO A 154 -18.51 1.26 -4.95
CA PRO A 154 -17.31 1.80 -4.31
C PRO A 154 -17.03 1.14 -2.94
N VAL A 155 -15.75 1.00 -2.58
CA VAL A 155 -15.30 0.30 -1.37
C VAL A 155 -15.24 1.26 -0.19
N GLU A 156 -15.94 0.99 0.91
CA GLU A 156 -15.84 1.80 2.13
C GLU A 156 -14.51 1.56 2.84
N ILE A 157 -13.68 2.59 2.93
CA ILE A 157 -12.34 2.53 3.57
C ILE A 157 -12.34 3.12 4.98
N LEU A 158 -13.27 4.05 5.27
CA LEU A 158 -13.59 4.56 6.61
C LEU A 158 -15.10 4.89 6.65
N PRO A 159 -15.71 5.06 7.84
CA PRO A 159 -17.11 5.46 7.94
C PRO A 159 -17.40 6.72 7.11
N ASN A 160 -18.27 6.58 6.10
CA ASN A 160 -18.62 7.63 5.11
C ASN A 160 -17.49 8.05 4.14
N LEU A 161 -16.42 7.27 4.02
CA LEU A 161 -15.34 7.49 3.06
C LEU A 161 -15.21 6.27 2.16
N TYR A 162 -15.46 6.51 0.87
CA TYR A 162 -15.50 5.46 -0.15
C TYR A 162 -14.40 5.67 -1.18
N LEU A 163 -13.77 4.57 -1.58
CA LEU A 163 -12.84 4.49 -2.70
C LEU A 163 -13.57 3.91 -3.90
N GLY A 164 -13.80 4.74 -4.92
CA GLY A 164 -14.44 4.36 -6.18
C GLY A 164 -13.56 4.68 -7.39
N CYS A 165 -13.95 4.16 -8.55
CA CYS A 165 -13.37 4.50 -9.84
C CYS A 165 -14.18 5.59 -10.56
N ALA A 166 -13.71 5.99 -11.73
CA ALA A 166 -14.39 6.98 -12.57
C ALA A 166 -15.87 6.63 -12.83
N LYS A 167 -16.18 5.34 -13.07
CA LYS A 167 -17.54 4.86 -13.32
C LYS A 167 -18.45 5.02 -12.11
N ASP A 168 -17.92 4.84 -10.90
CA ASP A 168 -18.70 5.00 -9.67
C ASP A 168 -18.98 6.49 -9.40
N SER A 169 -17.97 7.34 -9.66
CA SER A 169 -18.07 8.80 -9.47
C SER A 169 -19.04 9.48 -10.45
N THR A 170 -19.42 8.81 -11.53
CA THR A 170 -20.36 9.29 -12.54
C THR A 170 -21.73 8.60 -12.46
N ASN A 171 -21.93 7.68 -11.51
CA ASN A 171 -23.17 6.93 -11.35
C ASN A 171 -24.01 7.51 -10.21
N LEU A 172 -25.06 8.24 -10.56
CA LEU A 172 -25.94 8.92 -9.62
C LEU A 172 -26.65 7.95 -8.66
N ASP A 173 -27.10 6.79 -9.16
CA ASP A 173 -27.78 5.78 -8.33
C ASP A 173 -26.86 5.24 -7.22
N ILE A 174 -25.59 5.06 -7.54
CA ILE A 174 -24.57 4.63 -6.57
C ILE A 174 -24.32 5.76 -5.55
N LEU A 175 -24.09 6.98 -6.03
CA LEU A 175 -23.84 8.11 -5.15
C LEU A 175 -24.99 8.34 -4.16
N ASP A 176 -26.24 8.25 -4.62
CA ASP A 176 -27.43 8.38 -3.77
C ASP A 176 -27.58 7.21 -2.80
N LYS A 177 -27.38 5.98 -3.27
CA LYS A 177 -27.46 4.77 -2.43
C LYS A 177 -26.51 4.83 -1.24
N TYR A 178 -25.30 5.38 -1.43
CA TYR A 178 -24.29 5.52 -0.37
C TYR A 178 -24.27 6.91 0.28
N GLY A 179 -25.18 7.82 -0.11
CA GLY A 179 -25.27 9.17 0.45
C GLY A 179 -24.06 10.07 0.17
N ILE A 180 -23.34 9.82 -0.92
CA ILE A 180 -22.10 10.51 -1.27
C ILE A 180 -22.43 11.87 -1.90
N LYS A 181 -21.96 12.96 -1.28
CA LYS A 181 -22.16 14.35 -1.78
C LYS A 181 -20.86 15.11 -2.04
N TYR A 182 -19.74 14.57 -1.56
CA TYR A 182 -18.42 15.18 -1.68
C TYR A 182 -17.51 14.22 -2.44
N ILE A 183 -16.98 14.67 -3.58
CA ILE A 183 -16.16 13.84 -4.47
C ILE A 183 -14.80 14.50 -4.61
N LEU A 184 -13.74 13.78 -4.24
CA LEU A 184 -12.36 14.19 -4.46
C LEU A 184 -11.84 13.51 -5.72
N ASN A 185 -11.61 14.28 -6.78
CA ASN A 185 -11.08 13.74 -8.02
C ASN A 185 -9.54 13.82 -8.01
N VAL A 186 -8.90 12.66 -7.88
CA VAL A 186 -7.43 12.55 -7.89
C VAL A 186 -6.87 12.22 -9.28
N THR A 187 -7.72 12.18 -10.31
CA THR A 187 -7.34 11.92 -11.71
C THR A 187 -7.40 13.22 -12.52
N PRO A 188 -6.26 13.85 -12.85
CA PRO A 188 -6.22 15.20 -13.41
C PRO A 188 -6.89 15.34 -14.78
N ASN A 189 -7.05 14.25 -15.53
CA ASN A 189 -7.62 14.24 -16.87
C ASN A 189 -9.10 13.80 -16.91
N LEU A 190 -9.73 13.55 -15.75
CA LEU A 190 -11.13 13.12 -15.69
C LEU A 190 -12.01 14.33 -15.31
N PRO A 191 -13.06 14.66 -16.08
CA PRO A 191 -13.95 15.77 -15.76
C PRO A 191 -14.89 15.43 -14.59
N ASN A 192 -15.22 16.44 -13.79
CA ASN A 192 -16.20 16.35 -12.71
C ASN A 192 -17.63 16.43 -13.27
N LEU A 193 -18.26 15.28 -13.51
CA LEU A 193 -19.53 15.21 -14.25
C LEU A 193 -20.67 16.03 -13.60
N PHE A 194 -20.75 16.06 -12.28
CA PHE A 194 -21.86 16.68 -11.55
C PHE A 194 -21.50 18.05 -10.94
N GLU A 195 -20.37 18.66 -11.31
CA GLU A 195 -19.89 19.90 -10.70
C GLU A 195 -20.88 21.05 -10.86
N ASN A 196 -21.58 21.09 -12.00
CA ASN A 196 -22.57 22.11 -12.31
C ASN A 196 -23.99 21.78 -11.85
N ALA A 197 -24.23 20.57 -11.32
CA ALA A 197 -25.55 20.14 -10.88
C ALA A 197 -25.95 20.75 -9.52
N GLY A 198 -25.01 21.33 -8.78
CA GLY A 198 -25.25 21.99 -7.49
C GLY A 198 -25.49 21.03 -6.30
N GLU A 199 -25.75 19.75 -6.58
CA GLU A 199 -25.98 18.71 -5.57
C GLU A 199 -24.69 18.08 -5.03
N PHE A 200 -23.62 18.12 -5.83
CA PHE A 200 -22.32 17.53 -5.51
C PHE A 200 -21.23 18.59 -5.37
N LYS A 201 -20.33 18.41 -4.41
CA LYS A 201 -19.18 19.28 -4.19
C LYS A 201 -17.89 18.56 -4.54
N TYR A 202 -17.12 19.15 -5.45
CA TYR A 202 -15.80 18.68 -5.83
C TYR A 202 -14.71 19.45 -5.07
N LYS A 203 -13.60 18.78 -4.77
CA LYS A 203 -12.38 19.36 -4.20
C LYS A 203 -11.16 18.88 -4.95
#